data_AF-A0A6B2F983-F1
#
_entry.id   AF-A0A6B2F983-F1
#
_cell.length_a   1.000
_cell.length_b   1.000
_cell.length_c   1.000
_cell.angle_alpha   90.00
_cell.angle_beta   90.00
_cell.angle_gamma   90.00
#
_symmetry.space_group_name_H-M   'P 1'
#
loop_
_entity.id
_entity.type
_entity.pdbx_description
1 polymer ?
#
loop_
_entity_poly.entity_id
_entity_poly.type
_entity_poly.pdbx_seq_one_letter_code
_entity_poly.pdbx_strand_id
1 'polypeptide(L)'
;MTNPEKKVEKSICADYCDQQQNYGDGDGENFWDTFELLEIDGNDERSSEQVTGNENWCSRNVLRKQRHWEKIVSAKKDKRKCERERRKAKHAEQKGTAPQLSKRDLKAIAKDRLLEAKATGPRLCIDMSLISHMTNKEISRLAAQIRRLYGSNKKAQKPFWLHLTGIVKNSPIYEACLRMNDGFANYLMDVTAESYLDLFPLDMIVYLTPDSDNVLEEVDPQKVHILGGLVDESIQKKLTFQIAQERHLQTARLPIQEYMVKNVNAKNYHSTTLAINQVFDALSTFCDTKNWEEALKVAVSPGKGYIFKDTK
;
A
#
# COMPACT_ATOMS: atom_id res chain seq x y z
N MET A 1 -48.12 -53.30 13.72
CA MET A 1 -48.60 -51.98 13.24
C MET A 1 -47.66 -51.50 12.14
N THR A 2 -48.12 -51.67 10.90
CA THR A 2 -47.89 -50.87 9.68
C THR A 2 -46.72 -49.85 9.61
N ASN A 3 -45.73 -50.22 8.77
CA ASN A 3 -44.85 -49.49 7.79
C ASN A 3 -45.29 -48.07 7.30
N PRO A 4 -44.56 -47.34 6.40
CA PRO A 4 -43.12 -47.05 6.17
C PRO A 4 -42.82 -45.57 5.74
N GLU A 5 -41.60 -45.32 5.22
CA GLU A 5 -41.15 -44.28 4.24
C GLU A 5 -40.33 -43.11 4.82
N LYS A 6 -39.15 -42.70 4.29
CA LYS A 6 -38.62 -42.75 2.92
C LYS A 6 -37.08 -42.50 2.87
N LYS A 7 -36.40 -43.25 1.97
CA LYS A 7 -35.25 -42.91 1.08
C LYS A 7 -34.00 -42.22 1.68
N VAL A 8 -32.81 -42.84 1.73
CA VAL A 8 -31.89 -43.34 0.67
C VAL A 8 -31.65 -42.35 -0.48
N GLU A 9 -30.45 -41.77 -0.52
CA GLU A 9 -29.63 -41.68 -1.74
C GLU A 9 -28.15 -41.39 -1.39
N LYS A 10 -27.28 -42.36 -1.69
CA LYS A 10 -25.85 -42.24 -1.96
C LYS A 10 -25.69 -42.39 -3.47
N SER A 11 -24.88 -41.56 -4.14
CA SER A 11 -24.17 -41.85 -5.41
C SER A 11 -23.44 -40.57 -5.86
N ILE A 12 -22.11 -40.44 -5.80
CA ILE A 12 -21.04 -40.97 -6.69
C ILE A 12 -20.78 -40.11 -7.95
N CYS A 13 -19.48 -39.92 -8.20
CA CYS A 13 -18.73 -39.47 -9.40
C CYS A 13 -18.69 -37.95 -9.67
N ALA A 14 -17.51 -37.31 -9.61
CA ALA A 14 -16.29 -37.48 -10.42
C ALA A 14 -16.39 -36.77 -11.78
N ASP A 15 -15.38 -35.92 -11.99
CA ASP A 15 -14.80 -35.44 -13.25
C ASP A 15 -15.75 -35.01 -14.38
N TYR A 16 -15.66 -33.72 -14.77
CA TYR A 16 -15.30 -33.39 -16.14
C TYR A 16 -14.75 -31.96 -16.28
N CYS A 17 -13.73 -31.89 -17.12
CA CYS A 17 -12.90 -30.77 -17.51
C CYS A 17 -13.64 -29.74 -18.39
N ASP A 18 -13.01 -28.57 -18.51
CA ASP A 18 -13.15 -27.56 -19.56
C ASP A 18 -14.48 -26.82 -19.72
N GLN A 19 -14.45 -25.54 -19.33
CA GLN A 19 -14.83 -24.47 -20.24
C GLN A 19 -14.04 -23.19 -19.93
N GLN A 20 -13.07 -22.92 -20.80
CA GLN A 20 -12.51 -21.59 -21.02
C GLN A 20 -13.64 -20.62 -21.34
N GLN A 21 -13.80 -19.57 -20.54
CA GLN A 21 -14.39 -18.33 -21.01
C GLN A 21 -13.53 -17.13 -20.60
N ASN A 22 -12.91 -16.60 -21.66
CA ASN A 22 -12.37 -15.26 -21.83
C ASN A 22 -13.22 -14.20 -21.10
N TYR A 23 -12.69 -13.59 -20.04
CA TYR A 23 -13.17 -12.30 -19.55
C TYR A 23 -12.02 -11.31 -19.61
N GLY A 24 -12.19 -10.35 -20.52
CA GLY A 24 -11.20 -9.34 -20.87
C GLY A 24 -10.89 -8.38 -19.73
N ASP A 25 -9.69 -7.83 -19.83
CA ASP A 25 -9.18 -6.72 -19.03
C ASP A 25 -10.21 -5.58 -18.95
N GLY A 26 -10.82 -5.43 -17.78
CA GLY A 26 -11.69 -4.32 -17.42
C GLY A 26 -11.14 -3.58 -16.20
N ASP A 27 -10.25 -2.62 -16.43
CA ASP A 27 -9.82 -1.62 -15.44
C ASP A 27 -11.01 -0.69 -15.14
N GLY A 28 -11.88 -1.07 -14.21
CA GLY A 28 -12.97 -0.24 -13.69
C GLY A 28 -12.60 0.36 -12.33
N GLU A 29 -12.10 1.60 -12.30
CA GLU A 29 -12.15 2.42 -11.08
C GLU A 29 -13.64 2.77 -10.84
N ASN A 30 -14.29 2.20 -9.80
CA ASN A 30 -15.59 2.63 -9.28
C ASN A 30 -15.46 4.07 -8.75
N PHE A 31 -15.68 5.16 -9.50
CA PHE A 31 -16.86 5.71 -10.20
C PHE A 31 -17.91 6.38 -9.28
N TRP A 32 -18.23 5.85 -8.09
CA TRP A 32 -19.33 6.40 -7.25
C TRP A 32 -18.88 7.26 -6.05
N ASP A 33 -17.71 7.01 -5.47
CA ASP A 33 -17.29 7.62 -4.18
C ASP A 33 -16.92 9.11 -4.22
N THR A 34 -16.71 9.71 -5.39
CA THR A 34 -16.52 11.17 -5.48
C THR A 34 -17.86 11.91 -5.47
N PHE A 35 -18.95 11.21 -5.78
CA PHE A 35 -20.30 11.76 -5.85
C PHE A 35 -21.03 11.65 -4.50
N GLU A 36 -20.84 10.56 -3.75
CA GLU A 36 -21.54 10.33 -2.48
C GLU A 36 -21.08 11.28 -1.35
N LEU A 37 -19.88 11.86 -1.46
CA LEU A 37 -19.38 12.92 -0.57
C LEU A 37 -19.93 14.32 -0.90
N LEU A 38 -20.82 14.46 -1.89
CA LEU A 38 -21.42 15.73 -2.31
C LEU A 38 -22.91 15.88 -1.93
N GLU A 39 -23.56 14.84 -1.37
CA GLU A 39 -25.01 14.86 -1.05
C GLU A 39 -25.34 14.91 0.45
N ILE A 40 -24.48 15.50 1.28
CA ILE A 40 -24.86 15.82 2.67
C ILE A 40 -24.44 17.26 2.98
N ASP A 41 -25.39 18.18 2.82
CA ASP A 41 -25.70 19.24 3.80
C ASP A 41 -26.90 20.06 3.29
N GLY A 42 -28.03 19.90 3.96
CA GLY A 42 -29.27 20.62 3.64
C GLY A 42 -30.39 20.30 4.63
N ASN A 43 -30.09 20.33 5.93
CA ASN A 43 -31.13 20.35 6.95
C ASN A 43 -31.37 21.80 7.38
N ASP A 44 -32.43 22.41 6.88
CA ASP A 44 -33.06 23.54 7.55
C ASP A 44 -34.57 23.54 7.24
N GLU A 45 -35.38 23.38 8.28
CA GLU A 45 -36.84 23.47 8.20
C GLU A 45 -37.26 24.93 7.98
N ARG A 46 -38.06 25.21 6.94
CA ARG A 46 -39.19 26.16 7.01
C ARG A 46 -40.05 26.19 5.74
N SER A 47 -41.33 25.87 5.95
CA SER A 47 -42.57 26.40 5.33
C SER A 47 -42.65 26.65 3.82
N SER A 48 -43.56 25.88 3.21
CA SER A 48 -44.38 26.12 2.00
C SER A 48 -44.22 27.45 1.24
N GLU A 49 -43.84 27.36 -0.03
CA GLU A 49 -44.56 27.94 -1.19
C GLU A 49 -43.89 27.53 -2.51
N GLN A 50 -44.70 27.19 -3.52
CA GLN A 50 -44.27 26.76 -4.85
C GLN A 50 -43.78 27.95 -5.69
N VAL A 51 -42.55 27.88 -6.21
CA VAL A 51 -42.16 28.60 -7.43
C VAL A 51 -41.27 27.71 -8.29
N THR A 52 -41.70 27.53 -9.53
CA THR A 52 -41.08 26.77 -10.60
C THR A 52 -39.86 27.48 -11.19
N GLY A 53 -38.77 26.73 -11.37
CA GLY A 53 -37.66 27.03 -12.29
C GLY A 53 -36.45 27.72 -11.65
N ASN A 54 -35.38 26.96 -11.43
CA ASN A 54 -34.05 27.45 -11.82
C ASN A 54 -33.02 26.32 -11.93
N GLU A 55 -32.17 26.46 -12.94
CA GLU A 55 -31.09 25.58 -13.34
C GLU A 55 -30.08 25.33 -12.21
N ASN A 56 -29.50 24.12 -12.20
CA ASN A 56 -28.48 23.65 -11.26
C ASN A 56 -27.35 24.69 -11.03
N TRP A 57 -27.49 25.51 -9.99
CA TRP A 57 -26.41 26.33 -9.45
C TRP A 57 -25.47 25.43 -8.66
N CYS A 58 -24.66 24.65 -9.36
CA CYS A 58 -23.56 23.95 -8.71
C CYS A 58 -22.48 24.99 -8.35
N SER A 59 -22.04 25.03 -7.10
CA SER A 59 -21.06 26.03 -6.62
C SER A 59 -19.83 26.08 -7.52
N ARG A 60 -19.26 27.28 -7.78
CA ARG A 60 -18.01 27.47 -8.57
C ARG A 60 -16.89 26.51 -8.18
N ASN A 61 -16.84 26.09 -6.91
CA ASN A 61 -15.87 25.12 -6.40
C ASN A 61 -16.10 23.70 -6.93
N VAL A 62 -17.36 23.29 -7.11
CA VAL A 62 -17.73 21.99 -7.67
C VAL A 62 -17.37 21.92 -9.15
N LEU A 63 -17.72 22.95 -9.94
CA LEU A 63 -17.33 23.01 -11.36
C LEU A 63 -15.80 23.02 -11.53
N ARG A 64 -15.07 23.71 -10.64
CA ARG A 64 -13.60 23.70 -10.66
C ARG A 64 -13.03 22.30 -10.43
N LYS A 65 -13.56 21.57 -9.44
CA LYS A 65 -13.17 20.19 -9.15
C LYS A 65 -13.52 19.25 -10.32
N GLN A 66 -14.70 19.40 -10.93
CA GLN A 66 -15.13 18.63 -12.09
C GLN A 66 -14.22 18.85 -13.30
N ARG A 67 -13.95 20.10 -13.70
CA ARG A 67 -13.04 20.39 -14.82
C ARG A 67 -11.61 19.91 -14.56
N HIS A 68 -11.15 19.98 -13.31
CA HIS A 68 -9.85 19.44 -12.93
C HIS A 68 -9.82 17.91 -13.05
N TRP A 69 -10.89 17.23 -12.63
CA TRP A 69 -11.08 15.80 -12.79
C TRP A 69 -11.10 15.39 -14.27
N GLU A 70 -11.87 16.07 -15.12
CA GLU A 70 -11.93 15.81 -16.56
C GLU A 70 -10.55 15.90 -17.20
N LYS A 71 -9.76 16.92 -16.82
CA LYS A 71 -8.37 17.07 -17.27
C LYS A 71 -7.48 15.93 -16.79
N ILE A 72 -7.60 15.51 -15.53
CA ILE A 72 -6.84 14.37 -15.00
C ILE A 72 -7.22 13.08 -15.73
N VAL A 73 -8.50 12.84 -15.99
CA VAL A 73 -8.99 11.66 -16.69
C VAL A 73 -8.50 11.64 -18.14
N SER A 74 -8.60 12.76 -18.86
CA SER A 74 -8.05 12.87 -20.22
C SER A 74 -6.55 12.62 -20.20
N ALA A 75 -5.80 13.30 -19.33
CA ALA A 75 -4.37 13.12 -19.22
C ALA A 75 -3.97 11.67 -18.85
N LYS A 76 -4.75 10.98 -18.01
CA LYS A 76 -4.57 9.54 -17.73
C LYS A 76 -4.81 8.70 -19.00
N LYS A 77 -5.86 8.97 -19.78
CA LYS A 77 -6.15 8.27 -21.05
C LYS A 77 -5.03 8.47 -22.08
N ASP A 78 -4.58 9.72 -22.25
CA ASP A 78 -3.51 10.07 -23.18
C ASP A 78 -2.19 9.43 -22.77
N LYS A 79 -1.86 9.46 -21.47
CA LYS A 79 -0.69 8.77 -20.91
C LYS A 79 -0.75 7.26 -21.15
N ARG A 80 -1.91 6.63 -20.95
CA ARG A 80 -2.11 5.19 -21.24
C ARG A 80 -1.89 4.89 -22.73
N LYS A 81 -2.36 5.74 -23.64
CA LYS A 81 -2.15 5.61 -25.08
C LYS A 81 -0.68 5.74 -25.47
N CYS A 82 -0.03 6.83 -25.06
CA CYS A 82 1.40 7.04 -25.33
C CYS A 82 2.26 5.92 -24.74
N GLU A 83 1.93 5.40 -23.55
CA GLU A 83 2.70 4.30 -22.96
C GLU A 83 2.47 2.96 -23.67
N ARG A 84 1.26 2.70 -24.19
CA ARG A 84 1.00 1.55 -25.08
C ARG A 84 1.82 1.65 -26.36
N GLU A 85 1.87 2.82 -26.99
CA GLU A 85 2.67 3.08 -28.20
C GLU A 85 4.17 2.93 -27.92
N ARG A 86 4.68 3.49 -26.80
CA ARG A 86 6.07 3.31 -26.38
C ARG A 86 6.44 1.85 -26.15
N ARG A 87 5.54 1.05 -25.55
CA ARG A 87 5.75 -0.39 -25.35
C ARG A 87 5.78 -1.15 -26.67
N LYS A 88 4.93 -0.78 -27.63
CA LYS A 88 4.95 -1.34 -28.99
C LYS A 88 6.26 -1.02 -29.71
N ALA A 89 6.72 0.24 -29.63
CA ALA A 89 8.00 0.67 -30.21
C ALA A 89 9.20 -0.07 -29.60
N LYS A 90 9.28 -0.17 -28.26
CA LYS A 90 10.32 -0.95 -27.57
C LYS A 90 10.31 -2.43 -27.94
N HIS A 91 9.13 -3.05 -28.09
CA HIS A 91 9.02 -4.44 -28.54
C HIS A 91 9.45 -4.61 -30.01
N ALA A 92 9.24 -3.61 -30.86
CA ALA A 92 9.70 -3.62 -32.24
C ALA A 92 11.23 -3.50 -32.34
N GLU A 93 11.86 -2.68 -31.48
CA GLU A 93 13.31 -2.51 -31.40
C GLU A 93 14.05 -3.73 -30.82
N GLN A 94 13.42 -4.46 -29.88
CA GLN A 94 14.05 -5.58 -29.16
C GLN A 94 13.92 -6.94 -29.86
N LYS A 95 13.39 -6.99 -31.09
CA LYS A 95 13.18 -8.23 -31.86
C LYS A 95 14.46 -9.01 -32.25
N GLY A 96 15.65 -8.53 -31.88
CA GLY A 96 16.94 -9.11 -32.26
C GLY A 96 17.81 -9.72 -31.14
N THR A 97 17.35 -9.79 -29.88
CA THR A 97 18.21 -10.26 -28.77
C THR A 97 17.46 -11.11 -27.74
N ALA A 98 17.89 -12.37 -27.61
CA ALA A 98 17.50 -13.39 -26.62
C ALA A 98 15.99 -13.76 -26.53
N PRO A 99 15.63 -14.99 -26.10
CA PRO A 99 14.23 -15.34 -25.83
C PRO A 99 13.70 -14.47 -24.68
N GLN A 100 12.83 -13.51 -24.99
CA GLN A 100 12.18 -12.71 -23.96
C GLN A 100 11.09 -13.53 -23.29
N LEU A 101 11.20 -13.68 -21.97
CA LEU A 101 10.15 -14.26 -21.13
C LEU A 101 8.83 -13.50 -21.36
N SER A 102 7.74 -14.25 -21.50
CA SER A 102 6.43 -13.62 -21.68
C SER A 102 6.03 -12.87 -20.40
N LYS A 103 5.08 -11.93 -20.53
CA LYS A 103 4.50 -11.27 -19.34
C LYS A 103 3.89 -12.26 -18.35
N ARG A 104 3.37 -13.39 -18.85
CA ARG A 104 2.81 -14.45 -18.03
C ARG A 104 3.91 -15.13 -17.21
N ASP A 105 5.06 -15.40 -17.84
CA ASP A 105 6.21 -16.03 -17.19
C ASP A 105 6.79 -15.11 -16.12
N LEU A 106 6.98 -13.82 -16.44
CA LEU A 106 7.44 -12.84 -15.45
C LEU A 106 6.49 -12.71 -14.25
N LYS A 107 5.17 -12.81 -14.49
CA LYS A 107 4.16 -12.80 -13.41
C LYS A 107 4.24 -14.07 -12.56
N ALA A 108 4.45 -15.24 -13.18
CA ALA A 108 4.65 -16.50 -12.48
C ALA A 108 5.92 -16.46 -11.63
N ILE A 109 7.06 -16.07 -12.20
CA ILE A 109 8.33 -15.91 -11.47
C ILE A 109 8.19 -14.94 -10.29
N ALA A 110 7.49 -13.82 -10.47
CA ALA A 110 7.24 -12.90 -9.35
C ALA A 110 6.31 -13.49 -8.28
N LYS A 111 5.35 -14.33 -8.66
CA LYS A 111 4.47 -15.05 -7.73
C LYS A 111 5.27 -16.08 -6.92
N ASP A 112 6.11 -16.85 -7.59
CA ASP A 112 6.91 -17.91 -6.98
C ASP A 112 7.91 -17.33 -5.97
N ARG A 113 8.59 -16.22 -6.32
CA ARG A 113 9.47 -15.49 -5.38
C ARG A 113 8.74 -15.01 -4.13
N LEU A 114 7.49 -14.54 -4.25
CA LEU A 114 6.70 -14.12 -3.10
C LEU A 114 6.29 -15.31 -2.21
N LEU A 115 5.95 -16.45 -2.83
CA LEU A 115 5.60 -17.67 -2.08
C LEU A 115 6.83 -18.29 -1.40
N GLU A 116 8.00 -18.25 -2.04
CA GLU A 116 9.26 -18.63 -1.42
C GLU A 116 9.59 -17.73 -0.23
N ALA A 117 9.40 -16.42 -0.38
CA ALA A 117 9.59 -15.46 0.71
C ALA A 117 8.71 -15.77 1.93
N LYS A 118 7.52 -16.39 1.77
CA LYS A 118 6.71 -16.85 2.89
C LYS A 118 7.45 -17.81 3.82
N ALA A 119 8.27 -18.68 3.26
CA ALA A 119 9.00 -19.70 4.00
C ALA A 119 10.34 -19.19 4.53
N THR A 120 11.09 -18.44 3.71
CA THR A 120 12.51 -18.14 3.97
C THR A 120 12.84 -16.65 3.93
N GLY A 121 11.91 -15.81 3.51
CA GLY A 121 12.12 -14.38 3.34
C GLY A 121 12.09 -13.61 4.66
N PRO A 122 12.73 -12.42 4.69
CA PRO A 122 12.62 -11.53 5.84
C PRO A 122 11.16 -11.08 6.02
N ARG A 123 10.75 -10.85 7.26
CA ARG A 123 9.37 -10.50 7.59
C ARG A 123 9.24 -9.00 7.84
N LEU A 124 8.27 -8.39 7.17
CA LEU A 124 7.85 -7.02 7.43
C LEU A 124 6.37 -7.02 7.79
N CYS A 125 6.03 -6.41 8.92
CA CYS A 125 4.66 -6.27 9.37
C CYS A 125 4.27 -4.79 9.39
N ILE A 126 3.04 -4.49 8.98
CA ILE A 126 2.45 -3.16 9.09
C ILE A 126 1.36 -3.25 10.16
N ASP A 127 1.56 -2.51 11.25
CA ASP A 127 0.63 -2.39 12.37
C ASP A 127 -0.53 -1.46 11.99
N MET A 128 -1.69 -2.03 11.70
CA MET A 128 -2.89 -1.27 11.35
C MET A 128 -3.75 -0.94 12.58
N SER A 129 -3.24 -1.05 13.82
CA SER A 129 -4.04 -0.71 15.02
C SER A 129 -4.25 0.80 15.21
N LEU A 130 -3.58 1.64 14.43
CA LEU A 130 -3.54 3.10 14.60
C LEU A 130 -4.59 3.87 13.77
N ILE A 131 -5.57 3.17 13.17
CA ILE A 131 -6.55 3.80 12.26
C ILE A 131 -7.36 4.91 12.93
N SER A 132 -7.65 4.78 14.22
CA SER A 132 -8.39 5.79 15.00
C SER A 132 -7.68 7.14 15.07
N HIS A 133 -6.37 7.20 14.78
CA HIS A 133 -5.58 8.43 14.78
C HIS A 133 -5.52 9.13 13.42
N MET A 134 -6.24 8.63 12.41
CA MET A 134 -6.20 9.15 11.04
C MET A 134 -7.57 9.57 10.54
N THR A 135 -7.57 10.64 9.75
CA THR A 135 -8.72 11.03 8.94
C THR A 135 -8.95 10.06 7.77
N ASN A 136 -10.15 10.05 7.20
CA ASN A 136 -10.45 9.26 5.99
C ASN A 136 -9.50 9.54 4.81
N LYS A 137 -8.98 10.77 4.72
CA LYS A 137 -8.00 11.16 3.71
C LYS A 137 -6.64 10.49 3.97
N GLU A 138 -6.20 10.46 5.21
CA GLU A 138 -4.97 9.79 5.63
C GLU A 138 -5.08 8.28 5.49
N ILE A 139 -6.21 7.68 5.86
CA ILE A 139 -6.53 6.26 5.62
C ILE A 139 -6.40 5.93 4.12
N SER A 140 -6.97 6.78 3.25
CA SER A 140 -6.84 6.61 1.79
C SER A 140 -5.37 6.71 1.32
N ARG A 141 -4.59 7.61 1.91
CA ARG A 141 -3.15 7.71 1.61
C ARG A 141 -2.39 6.49 2.09
N LEU A 142 -2.72 5.94 3.26
CA LEU A 142 -2.13 4.71 3.78
C LEU A 142 -2.42 3.52 2.84
N ALA A 143 -3.66 3.36 2.40
CA ALA A 143 -4.03 2.35 1.40
C ALA A 143 -3.20 2.49 0.10
N ALA A 144 -2.99 3.73 -0.36
CA ALA A 144 -2.13 3.99 -1.51
C ALA A 144 -0.64 3.67 -1.25
N GLN A 145 -0.14 3.87 -0.02
CA GLN A 145 1.23 3.48 0.36
C GLN A 145 1.37 1.95 0.40
N ILE A 146 0.37 1.21 0.91
CA ILE A 146 0.34 -0.26 0.89
C ILE A 146 0.46 -0.80 -0.54
N ARG A 147 -0.28 -0.23 -1.50
CA ARG A 147 -0.16 -0.61 -2.92
C ARG A 147 1.22 -0.37 -3.50
N ARG A 148 1.85 0.77 -3.16
CA ARG A 148 3.21 1.08 -3.61
C ARG A 148 4.21 0.10 -3.01
N LEU A 149 4.09 -0.18 -1.72
CA LEU A 149 4.91 -1.13 -0.99
C LEU A 149 4.79 -2.52 -1.60
N TYR A 150 3.58 -3.07 -1.75
CA TYR A 150 3.37 -4.39 -2.36
C TYR A 150 3.89 -4.44 -3.81
N GLY A 151 3.67 -3.37 -4.58
CA GLY A 151 4.17 -3.26 -5.94
C GLY A 151 5.70 -3.21 -6.04
N SER A 152 6.37 -2.61 -5.05
CA SER A 152 7.84 -2.61 -4.93
C SER A 152 8.34 -3.99 -4.51
N ASN A 153 7.73 -4.59 -3.50
CA ASN A 153 8.07 -5.93 -3.02
C ASN A 153 7.95 -7.01 -4.10
N LYS A 154 6.91 -6.96 -4.92
CA LYS A 154 6.73 -7.88 -6.06
C LYS A 154 7.83 -7.78 -7.12
N LYS A 155 8.52 -6.65 -7.20
CA LYS A 155 9.65 -6.42 -8.13
C LYS A 155 10.99 -6.80 -7.54
N ALA A 156 11.11 -6.83 -6.21
CA ALA A 156 12.33 -7.19 -5.51
C ALA A 156 12.82 -8.58 -5.93
N GLN A 157 14.14 -8.77 -5.95
CA GLN A 157 14.72 -10.09 -6.21
C GLN A 157 14.56 -11.02 -5.01
N LYS A 158 14.66 -10.46 -3.81
CA LYS A 158 14.40 -11.14 -2.54
C LYS A 158 13.27 -10.41 -1.80
N PRO A 159 12.00 -10.75 -2.09
CA PRO A 159 10.87 -10.10 -1.44
C PRO A 159 10.83 -10.38 0.06
N PHE A 160 10.23 -9.45 0.80
CA PHE A 160 9.79 -9.70 2.17
C PHE A 160 8.48 -10.48 2.16
N TRP A 161 8.26 -11.33 3.17
CA TRP A 161 6.91 -11.78 3.48
C TRP A 161 6.20 -10.70 4.30
N LEU A 162 5.13 -10.16 3.73
CA LEU A 162 4.42 -9.02 4.31
C LEU A 162 3.26 -9.49 5.19
N HIS A 163 3.04 -8.80 6.30
CA HIS A 163 1.88 -8.99 7.18
C HIS A 163 1.16 -7.64 7.36
N LEU A 164 -0.17 -7.63 7.23
CA LEU A 164 -1.02 -6.56 7.73
C LEU A 164 -1.74 -7.09 8.98
N THR A 165 -1.48 -6.47 10.12
CA THR A 165 -2.03 -6.90 11.42
C THR A 165 -2.97 -5.84 11.97
N GLY A 166 -3.90 -6.23 12.85
CA GLY A 166 -4.91 -5.32 13.39
C GLY A 166 -5.93 -4.80 12.37
N ILE A 167 -6.05 -5.45 11.19
CA ILE A 167 -6.98 -5.05 10.14
C ILE A 167 -8.20 -5.97 10.12
N VAL A 168 -9.35 -5.41 10.51
CA VAL A 168 -10.63 -6.12 10.51
C VAL A 168 -11.33 -5.94 9.16
N LYS A 169 -11.99 -6.99 8.65
CA LYS A 169 -12.85 -6.90 7.46
C LYS A 169 -13.93 -5.83 7.68
N ASN A 170 -14.29 -5.10 6.62
CA ASN A 170 -15.26 -4.00 6.65
C ASN A 170 -14.84 -2.79 7.52
N SER A 171 -13.60 -2.74 8.01
CA SER A 171 -13.06 -1.53 8.63
C SER A 171 -12.79 -0.45 7.57
N PRO A 172 -12.76 0.85 7.94
CA PRO A 172 -12.50 1.94 7.00
C PRO A 172 -11.21 1.76 6.19
N ILE A 173 -10.16 1.19 6.80
CA ILE A 173 -8.90 0.92 6.11
C ILE A 173 -8.97 -0.30 5.19
N TYR A 174 -9.73 -1.33 5.54
CA TYR A 174 -9.93 -2.49 4.69
C TYR A 174 -10.70 -2.11 3.43
N GLU A 175 -11.78 -1.33 3.58
CA GLU A 175 -12.54 -0.79 2.44
C GLU A 175 -11.69 0.17 1.59
N ALA A 176 -10.88 1.03 2.23
CA ALA A 176 -9.94 1.87 1.48
C ALA A 176 -8.92 1.03 0.68
N CYS A 177 -8.43 -0.09 1.23
CA CYS A 177 -7.53 -0.98 0.52
C CYS A 177 -8.22 -1.67 -0.67
N LEU A 178 -9.43 -2.20 -0.50
CA LEU A 178 -10.19 -2.79 -1.60
C LEU A 178 -10.47 -1.78 -2.71
N ARG A 179 -10.90 -0.58 -2.34
CA ARG A 179 -11.25 0.50 -3.28
C ARG A 179 -10.04 1.06 -4.03
N MET A 180 -8.90 1.22 -3.36
CA MET A 180 -7.74 1.91 -3.94
C MET A 180 -6.74 0.99 -4.62
N ASN A 181 -6.83 -0.31 -4.34
CA ASN A 181 -5.82 -1.28 -4.72
C ASN A 181 -6.47 -2.45 -5.48
N ASP A 182 -6.45 -2.36 -6.81
CA ASP A 182 -7.01 -3.40 -7.68
C ASP A 182 -6.44 -4.79 -7.35
N GLY A 183 -7.34 -5.72 -7.05
CA GLY A 183 -6.99 -7.09 -6.69
C GLY A 183 -6.33 -7.22 -5.32
N PHE A 184 -6.53 -6.28 -4.38
CA PHE A 184 -6.03 -6.35 -3.00
C PHE A 184 -6.32 -7.70 -2.33
N ALA A 185 -7.53 -8.24 -2.51
CA ALA A 185 -7.92 -9.55 -1.99
C ALA A 185 -7.04 -10.73 -2.51
N ASN A 186 -6.32 -10.52 -3.62
CA ASN A 186 -5.43 -11.49 -4.24
C ASN A 186 -3.95 -11.18 -3.99
N TYR A 187 -3.63 -10.24 -3.09
CA TYR A 187 -2.24 -9.96 -2.72
C TYR A 187 -1.67 -11.16 -1.96
N LEU A 188 -0.43 -11.55 -2.29
CA LEU A 188 0.29 -12.60 -1.59
C LEU A 188 0.99 -12.01 -0.37
N MET A 189 0.23 -11.93 0.72
CA MET A 189 0.65 -11.45 2.02
C MET A 189 -0.36 -11.94 3.06
N ASP A 190 0.02 -11.98 4.34
CA ASP A 190 -0.93 -12.32 5.39
C ASP A 190 -1.68 -11.05 5.85
N VAL A 191 -3.00 -11.15 5.94
CA VAL A 191 -3.90 -10.06 6.37
C VAL A 191 -4.77 -10.61 7.49
N THR A 192 -4.62 -10.06 8.69
CA THR A 192 -5.29 -10.57 9.90
C THR A 192 -5.76 -9.44 10.81
N ALA A 193 -6.83 -9.72 11.56
CA ALA A 193 -7.33 -8.87 12.62
C ALA A 193 -6.50 -8.97 13.91
N GLU A 194 -5.71 -10.03 14.06
CA GLU A 194 -4.87 -10.29 15.22
C GLU A 194 -3.74 -9.27 15.33
N SER A 195 -3.25 -9.06 16.56
CA SER A 195 -2.09 -8.20 16.81
C SER A 195 -0.81 -8.91 16.36
N TYR A 196 0.17 -8.15 15.89
CA TYR A 196 1.52 -8.71 15.67
C TYR A 196 2.14 -9.29 16.95
N LEU A 197 1.68 -8.87 18.14
CA LEU A 197 2.09 -9.43 19.43
C LEU A 197 1.58 -10.87 19.64
N ASP A 198 0.47 -11.23 19.01
CA ASP A 198 -0.11 -12.58 19.11
C ASP A 198 0.54 -13.52 18.09
N LEU A 199 1.13 -12.97 17.03
CA LEU A 199 1.71 -13.71 15.90
C LEU A 199 3.19 -14.00 16.06
N PHE A 200 3.93 -13.14 16.76
CA PHE A 200 5.38 -13.20 16.83
C PHE A 200 5.89 -13.11 18.28
N PRO A 201 6.92 -13.89 18.65
CA PRO A 201 7.61 -13.72 19.92
C PRO A 201 8.18 -12.30 20.09
N LEU A 202 8.08 -11.75 21.30
CA LEU A 202 8.52 -10.37 21.60
C LEU A 202 9.99 -10.11 21.27
N ASP A 203 10.85 -11.10 21.50
CA ASP A 203 12.28 -11.02 21.22
C ASP A 203 12.61 -11.04 19.72
N MET A 204 11.69 -11.47 18.86
CA MET A 204 11.83 -11.40 17.41
C MET A 204 11.39 -10.04 16.83
N ILE A 205 10.66 -9.23 17.59
CA ILE A 205 10.02 -8.00 17.09
C ILE A 205 10.98 -6.80 17.21
N VAL A 206 11.17 -6.08 16.10
CA VAL A 206 11.82 -4.76 16.07
C VAL A 206 10.83 -3.74 15.51
N TYR A 207 10.35 -2.84 16.37
CA TYR A 207 9.42 -1.78 15.97
C TYR A 207 10.19 -0.58 15.42
N LEU A 208 10.01 -0.29 14.14
CA LEU A 208 10.69 0.82 13.47
C LEU A 208 9.93 2.12 13.66
N THR A 209 10.60 3.11 14.26
CA THR A 209 10.03 4.43 14.54
C THR A 209 11.11 5.50 14.47
N PRO A 210 10.84 6.66 13.84
CA PRO A 210 11.82 7.73 13.69
C PRO A 210 12.27 8.35 15.02
N ASP A 211 11.50 8.16 16.09
CA ASP A 211 11.75 8.72 17.42
C ASP A 211 12.59 7.80 18.32
N SER A 212 13.02 6.63 17.83
CA SER A 212 13.88 5.70 18.59
C SER A 212 15.29 6.24 18.76
N ASP A 213 15.88 6.04 19.95
CA ASP A 213 17.29 6.35 20.21
C ASP A 213 18.24 5.35 19.55
N ASN A 214 17.82 4.09 19.40
CA ASN A 214 18.62 3.05 18.75
C ASN A 214 18.61 3.20 17.22
N VAL A 215 19.77 3.06 16.59
CA VAL A 215 19.95 3.07 15.14
C VAL A 215 19.81 1.65 14.59
N LEU A 216 19.09 1.49 13.47
CA LEU A 216 19.02 0.23 12.74
C LEU A 216 20.31 0.06 11.93
N GLU A 217 21.27 -0.69 12.47
CA GLU A 217 22.56 -0.95 11.81
C GLU A 217 22.44 -2.05 10.75
N GLU A 218 21.65 -3.09 11.02
CA GLU A 218 21.40 -4.20 10.10
C GLU A 218 19.92 -4.55 10.03
N VAL A 219 19.51 -5.11 8.88
CA VAL A 219 18.18 -5.70 8.70
C VAL A 219 18.33 -7.21 8.85
N ASP A 220 18.08 -7.70 10.06
CA ASP A 220 18.19 -9.13 10.40
C ASP A 220 17.01 -9.92 9.80
N PRO A 221 17.26 -10.89 8.89
CA PRO A 221 16.21 -11.72 8.30
C PRO A 221 15.46 -12.60 9.32
N GLN A 222 16.02 -12.85 10.50
CA GLN A 222 15.40 -13.64 11.56
C GLN A 222 14.44 -12.78 12.42
N LYS A 223 14.52 -11.45 12.34
CA LYS A 223 13.63 -10.54 13.06
C LYS A 223 12.40 -10.18 12.21
N VAL A 224 11.35 -9.77 12.89
CA VAL A 224 10.17 -9.17 12.28
C VAL A 224 10.22 -7.67 12.49
N HIS A 225 10.38 -6.94 11.38
CA HIS A 225 10.40 -5.48 11.41
C HIS A 225 8.95 -4.99 11.35
N ILE A 226 8.54 -4.14 12.30
CA ILE A 226 7.18 -3.58 12.36
C ILE A 226 7.22 -2.11 11.91
N LEU A 227 6.31 -1.73 11.01
CA LEU A 227 6.04 -0.34 10.66
C LEU A 227 4.67 0.05 11.22
N GLY A 228 4.57 1.21 11.85
CA GLY A 228 3.26 1.79 12.15
C GLY A 228 2.51 2.13 10.86
N GLY A 229 1.33 1.55 10.67
CA GLY A 229 0.39 1.87 9.60
C GLY A 229 -0.26 3.22 9.86
N LEU A 230 0.54 4.28 9.80
CA LEU A 230 0.14 5.65 10.13
C LEU A 230 0.58 6.59 9.01
N VAL A 231 -0.35 7.44 8.57
CA VAL A 231 -0.07 8.59 7.71
C VAL A 231 -0.53 9.82 8.46
N ASP A 232 0.39 10.72 8.71
CA ASP A 232 0.13 11.85 9.56
C ASP A 232 0.50 13.15 8.84
N GLU A 233 -0.50 13.98 8.54
CA GLU A 233 -0.28 15.32 8.00
C GLU A 233 0.18 16.31 9.10
N SER A 234 0.00 15.98 10.39
CA SER A 234 0.35 16.79 11.55
C SER A 234 1.13 15.98 12.59
N ILE A 235 2.45 15.85 12.40
CA ILE A 235 3.39 15.05 13.21
C ILE A 235 2.97 14.87 14.68
N GLN A 236 2.34 13.73 14.98
CA GLN A 236 2.08 13.15 16.29
C GLN A 236 3.39 12.54 16.78
N LYS A 237 4.27 13.43 17.22
CA LYS A 237 5.60 13.07 17.71
C LYS A 237 5.49 11.95 18.74
N LYS A 238 6.33 10.92 18.60
CA LYS A 238 6.49 9.82 19.55
C LYS A 238 5.32 8.84 19.70
N LEU A 239 4.21 8.95 18.99
CA LEU A 239 3.07 8.01 19.18
C LEU A 239 3.50 6.54 19.04
N THR A 240 4.11 6.18 17.90
CA THR A 240 4.55 4.80 17.65
C THR A 240 5.69 4.36 18.57
N PHE A 241 6.52 5.31 19.02
CA PHE A 241 7.59 5.04 19.96
C PHE A 241 7.07 4.75 21.37
N GLN A 242 6.13 5.56 21.87
CA GLN A 242 5.46 5.35 23.16
C GLN A 242 4.76 4.00 23.19
N ILE A 243 3.99 3.69 22.15
CA ILE A 243 3.32 2.40 22.00
C ILE A 243 4.31 1.23 22.06
N ALA A 244 5.44 1.33 21.37
CA ALA A 244 6.46 0.28 21.39
C ALA A 244 7.15 0.16 22.76
N GLN A 245 7.39 1.28 23.45
CA GLN A 245 7.97 1.30 24.81
C GLN A 245 7.03 0.71 25.85
N GLU A 246 5.74 1.04 25.81
CA GLU A 246 4.70 0.49 26.70
C GLU A 246 4.58 -1.04 26.55
N ARG A 247 4.87 -1.55 25.35
CA ARG A 247 4.88 -2.99 25.04
C ARG A 247 6.24 -3.65 25.23
N HIS A 248 7.23 -2.91 25.74
CA HIS A 248 8.60 -3.37 25.97
C HIS A 248 9.26 -4.00 24.73
N LEU A 249 8.98 -3.44 23.55
CA LEU A 249 9.53 -3.91 22.28
C LEU A 249 10.93 -3.33 22.02
N GLN A 250 11.76 -4.07 21.28
CA GLN A 250 12.96 -3.48 20.70
C GLN A 250 12.54 -2.42 19.67
N THR A 251 13.11 -1.22 19.76
CA THR A 251 12.86 -0.15 18.80
C THR A 251 14.12 0.22 18.04
N ALA A 252 13.98 0.64 16.79
CA ALA A 252 15.08 1.20 16.02
C ALA A 252 14.59 2.29 15.04
N ARG A 253 15.45 3.24 14.68
CA ARG A 253 15.23 4.21 13.61
C ARG A 253 16.18 3.97 12.45
N LEU A 254 15.79 4.39 11.24
CA LEU A 254 16.70 4.39 10.09
C LEU A 254 17.92 5.31 10.36
N PRO A 255 19.10 4.99 9.81
CA PRO A 255 20.33 5.74 10.06
C PRO A 255 20.42 7.05 9.24
N ILE A 256 19.33 7.83 9.16
CA ILE A 256 19.31 9.07 8.35
C ILE A 256 20.30 10.09 8.91
N GLN A 257 20.39 10.21 10.23
CA GLN A 257 21.21 11.23 10.90
C GLN A 257 22.72 10.91 10.80
N GLU A 258 23.05 9.64 10.67
CA GLU A 258 24.40 9.12 10.56
C GLU A 258 24.98 9.41 9.16
N TYR A 259 24.18 9.20 8.12
CA TYR A 259 24.61 9.29 6.72
C TYR A 259 24.26 10.63 6.03
N MET A 260 23.27 11.36 6.53
CA MET A 260 22.75 12.57 5.87
C MET A 260 22.77 13.80 6.81
N VAL A 261 22.92 14.98 6.21
CA VAL A 261 22.89 16.28 6.89
C VAL A 261 21.74 17.12 6.37
N LYS A 262 21.29 18.06 7.20
CA LYS A 262 20.25 19.03 6.84
C LYS A 262 20.77 19.92 5.70
N ASN A 263 20.08 19.89 4.58
CA ASN A 263 20.29 20.80 3.47
C ASN A 263 19.65 22.16 3.77
N VAL A 264 20.36 23.25 3.50
CA VAL A 264 19.78 24.59 3.55
C VAL A 264 18.80 24.72 2.39
N ASN A 265 17.50 24.79 2.69
CA ASN A 265 16.45 24.90 1.67
C ASN A 265 15.53 26.08 1.95
N ALA A 266 14.95 26.64 0.88
CA ALA A 266 14.10 27.84 0.94
C ALA A 266 12.84 27.68 1.82
N LYS A 267 12.42 26.43 2.09
CA LYS A 267 11.24 26.12 2.91
C LYS A 267 11.58 25.90 4.39
N ASN A 268 12.86 25.86 4.75
CA ASN A 268 13.38 25.44 6.04
C ASN A 268 12.71 24.16 6.59
N TYR A 269 12.41 23.21 5.70
CA TYR A 269 11.71 21.97 6.05
C TYR A 269 12.68 20.80 6.07
N HIS A 270 12.72 20.07 7.18
CA HIS A 270 13.55 18.89 7.40
C HIS A 270 12.73 17.82 8.10
N SER A 271 12.58 16.65 7.49
CA SER A 271 11.85 15.54 8.07
C SER A 271 12.59 14.22 7.89
N THR A 272 12.87 13.55 9.01
CA THR A 272 13.40 12.18 9.05
C THR A 272 12.29 11.14 9.02
N THR A 273 11.04 11.54 9.20
CA THR A 273 9.87 10.66 9.09
C THR A 273 9.62 10.32 7.64
N LEU A 274 9.59 9.03 7.32
CA LEU A 274 9.36 8.51 5.98
C LEU A 274 8.00 7.79 5.90
N ALA A 275 7.41 7.76 4.70
CA ALA A 275 6.23 6.94 4.43
C ALA A 275 6.58 5.44 4.51
N ILE A 276 5.60 4.57 4.80
CA ILE A 276 5.88 3.13 4.99
C ILE A 276 6.51 2.49 3.75
N ASN A 277 6.12 2.93 2.55
CA ASN A 277 6.69 2.42 1.31
C ASN A 277 8.14 2.88 1.12
N GLN A 278 8.51 4.07 1.60
CA GLN A 278 9.89 4.56 1.55
C GLN A 278 10.76 3.78 2.53
N VAL A 279 10.25 3.50 3.73
CA VAL A 279 10.96 2.64 4.70
C VAL A 279 11.16 1.25 4.12
N PHE A 280 10.13 0.65 3.50
CA PHE A 280 10.26 -0.62 2.78
C PHE A 280 11.34 -0.55 1.70
N ASP A 281 11.34 0.47 0.85
CA ASP A 281 12.32 0.60 -0.23
C ASP A 281 13.76 0.68 0.32
N ALA A 282 13.97 1.35 1.47
CA ALA A 282 15.24 1.34 2.19
C ALA A 282 15.62 -0.06 2.69
N LEU A 283 14.71 -0.74 3.40
CA LEU A 283 14.97 -2.08 3.95
C LEU A 283 15.28 -3.09 2.83
N SER A 284 14.51 -3.08 1.75
CA SER A 284 14.72 -3.94 0.59
C SER A 284 16.05 -3.66 -0.08
N THR A 285 16.40 -2.38 -0.30
CA THR A 285 17.68 -2.02 -0.91
C THR A 285 18.84 -2.44 -0.01
N PHE A 286 18.74 -2.22 1.30
CA PHE A 286 19.79 -2.64 2.24
C PHE A 286 19.96 -4.16 2.27
N CYS A 287 18.87 -4.95 2.20
CA CYS A 287 18.97 -6.40 2.12
C CYS A 287 19.76 -6.87 0.88
N ASP A 288 19.64 -6.15 -0.23
CA ASP A 288 20.32 -6.47 -1.49
C ASP A 288 21.77 -5.97 -1.51
N THR A 289 22.05 -4.77 -0.98
CA THR A 289 23.35 -4.09 -1.16
C THR A 289 24.22 -4.08 0.09
N LYS A 290 23.62 -4.31 1.27
CA LYS A 290 24.24 -4.14 2.60
C LYS A 290 24.86 -2.75 2.79
N ASN A 291 24.32 -1.74 2.10
CA ASN A 291 24.82 -0.36 2.15
C ASN A 291 23.67 0.63 2.43
N TRP A 292 23.73 1.27 3.60
CA TRP A 292 22.74 2.27 4.00
C TRP A 292 22.75 3.53 3.14
N GLU A 293 23.89 3.91 2.56
CA GLU A 293 23.93 5.07 1.68
C GLU A 293 23.07 4.84 0.43
N GLU A 294 23.16 3.65 -0.18
CA GLU A 294 22.33 3.27 -1.32
C GLU A 294 20.85 3.13 -0.94
N ALA A 295 20.58 2.50 0.22
CA ALA A 295 19.23 2.37 0.73
C ALA A 295 18.55 3.72 0.99
N LEU A 296 19.27 4.66 1.60
CA LEU A 296 18.77 6.00 1.90
C LEU A 296 18.63 6.86 0.64
N LYS A 297 19.47 6.66 -0.39
CA LYS A 297 19.32 7.33 -1.70
C LYS A 297 17.98 7.00 -2.36
N VAL A 298 17.51 5.77 -2.21
CA VAL A 298 16.21 5.33 -2.76
C VAL A 298 15.05 5.83 -1.90
N ALA A 299 15.18 5.77 -0.58
CA ALA A 299 14.08 6.06 0.33
C ALA A 299 13.84 7.55 0.61
N VAL A 300 14.92 8.34 0.77
CA VAL A 300 14.85 9.75 1.19
C VAL A 300 14.75 10.65 -0.04
N SER A 301 13.57 11.22 -0.26
CA SER A 301 13.37 12.13 -1.39
C SER A 301 14.01 13.50 -1.15
N PRO A 302 14.47 14.22 -2.20
CA PRO A 302 15.09 15.55 -2.04
C PRO A 302 14.22 16.57 -1.30
N GLY A 303 12.89 16.43 -1.37
CA GLY A 303 11.94 17.28 -0.66
C GLY A 303 11.92 17.13 0.86
N LYS A 304 12.63 16.14 1.43
CA LYS A 304 12.76 15.92 2.87
C LYS A 304 13.80 16.81 3.53
N GLY A 305 14.59 17.54 2.74
CA GLY A 305 15.59 18.49 3.25
C GLY A 305 16.88 17.86 3.75
N TYR A 306 17.15 16.59 3.47
CA TYR A 306 18.40 15.92 3.82
C TYR A 306 19.22 15.61 2.57
N ILE A 307 20.54 15.78 2.66
CA ILE A 307 21.52 15.43 1.62
C ILE A 307 22.64 14.58 2.24
N PHE A 308 23.31 13.77 1.43
CA PHE A 308 24.48 13.02 1.92
C PHE A 308 25.61 13.97 2.31
N LYS A 309 26.40 13.55 3.30
CA LYS A 309 27.64 14.24 3.63
C LYS A 309 28.56 14.15 2.41
N ASP A 310 29.16 15.27 2.00
CA ASP A 310 30.22 15.23 1.01
C ASP A 310 31.38 14.42 1.58
N THR A 311 31.55 13.18 1.11
CA THR A 311 32.79 12.43 1.32
C THR A 311 33.89 13.15 0.57
N LYS A 312 34.69 13.93 1.30
CA LYS A 312 36.01 14.38 0.85
C LYS A 312 36.96 13.20 0.74
#